data_AF-A0A0F2LQP1-F1
#
_entry.id   AF-A0A0F2LQP1-F1
#
_cell.length_a   1.000
_cell.length_b   1.000
_cell.length_c   1.000
_cell.angle_alpha   90.00
_cell.angle_beta   90.00
_cell.angle_gamma   90.00
#
_symmetry.space_group_name_H-M   'P 1'
#
loop_
_entity.id
_entity.type
_entity.pdbx_description
1 polymer ?
#
loop_
_entity_poly.entity_id
_entity_poly.type
_entity_poly.pdbx_seq_one_letter_code
_entity_poly.pdbx_strand_id
1 'polypeptide(L)'
;LQGIVRSKTRGRKLERWSNYLEKYKVALDGQEFSLSLKLNLVITVYVDGYEVNGVSGDAVVKEYRLVSTKKREDSLVDLLSLKPTLVTLRRHSDYWDLITAYKVTYVDKGVLKELQKLLGVKRMECQTLEVLQGVKVCYL
;
A
#
# COMPACT_ATOMS: atom_id res chain seq x y z
N LEU A 1 -11.98 20.55 -4.88
CA LEU A 1 -11.07 19.38 -4.92
C LEU A 1 -11.29 18.34 -3.80
N GLN A 2 -12.07 18.62 -2.73
CA GLN A 2 -12.42 17.63 -1.70
C GLN A 2 -13.46 16.56 -2.14
N GLY A 3 -13.78 16.43 -3.44
CA GLY A 3 -14.90 15.60 -3.91
C GLY A 3 -14.62 14.56 -5.00
N ILE A 4 -13.39 14.43 -5.52
CA ILE A 4 -13.11 13.56 -6.69
C ILE A 4 -12.89 12.10 -6.29
N VAL A 5 -12.32 11.86 -5.09
CA VAL A 5 -12.09 10.52 -4.54
C VAL A 5 -12.65 10.50 -3.13
N ARG A 6 -13.61 9.61 -2.86
CA ARG A 6 -14.18 9.39 -1.53
C ARG A 6 -13.91 7.95 -1.09
N SER A 7 -13.40 7.76 0.12
CA SER A 7 -13.31 6.45 0.76
C SER A 7 -14.62 6.11 1.47
N LYS A 8 -15.11 4.89 1.26
CA LYS A 8 -16.25 4.30 1.99
C LYS A 8 -15.71 3.19 2.89
N THR A 9 -15.52 3.50 4.17
CA THR A 9 -15.18 2.49 5.17
C THR A 9 -16.41 1.61 5.42
N ARG A 10 -16.39 0.35 5.00
CA ARG A 10 -17.51 -0.58 5.22
C ARG A 10 -17.26 -1.40 6.49
N GLY A 11 -18.31 -1.56 7.31
CA GLY A 11 -18.22 -2.11 8.67
C GLY A 11 -17.68 -3.55 8.78
N ARG A 12 -16.98 -3.78 9.90
CA ARG A 12 -16.01 -4.83 10.28
C ARG A 12 -16.59 -6.18 10.76
N LYS A 13 -17.74 -6.63 10.27
CA LYS A 13 -18.23 -7.97 10.67
C LYS A 13 -17.30 -9.04 10.08
N LEU A 14 -16.79 -9.96 10.90
CA LEU A 14 -15.84 -11.00 10.50
C LEU A 14 -16.29 -11.74 9.23
N GLU A 15 -17.55 -12.15 9.18
CA GLU A 15 -18.13 -12.84 8.02
C GLU A 15 -18.02 -12.02 6.72
N ARG A 16 -18.31 -10.71 6.80
CA ARG A 16 -18.14 -9.81 5.65
C ARG A 16 -16.67 -9.66 5.27
N TRP A 17 -15.78 -9.61 6.26
CA TRP A 17 -14.34 -9.57 6.01
C TRP A 17 -13.83 -10.84 5.32
N SER A 18 -14.22 -12.02 5.80
CA SER A 18 -13.91 -13.30 5.18
C SER A 18 -14.39 -13.36 3.73
N ASN A 19 -15.63 -12.91 3.47
CA ASN A 19 -16.16 -12.83 2.11
C ASN A 19 -15.31 -11.93 1.19
N TYR A 20 -14.74 -10.83 1.71
CA TYR A 20 -13.84 -9.99 0.92
C TYR A 20 -12.51 -10.67 0.62
N LEU A 21 -11.93 -11.37 1.59
CA LEU A 21 -10.69 -12.13 1.39
C LEU A 21 -10.88 -13.19 0.30
N GLU A 22 -12.00 -13.91 0.33
CA GLU A 22 -12.35 -14.90 -0.69
C GLU A 22 -12.62 -14.25 -2.06
N LYS A 23 -13.51 -13.25 -2.11
CA LYS A 23 -13.91 -12.55 -3.34
C LYS A 23 -12.70 -12.00 -4.11
N TYR A 24 -11.74 -11.40 -3.40
CA TYR A 24 -10.55 -10.79 -4.00
C TYR A 24 -9.32 -11.69 -3.96
N LYS A 25 -9.46 -12.96 -3.53
CA LYS A 25 -8.37 -13.94 -3.42
C LYS A 25 -7.17 -13.39 -2.66
N VAL A 26 -7.43 -12.69 -1.56
CA VAL A 26 -6.38 -12.14 -0.69
C VAL A 26 -5.73 -13.28 0.08
N ALA A 27 -4.51 -13.62 -0.29
CA ALA A 27 -3.68 -14.59 0.40
C ALA A 27 -2.29 -14.00 0.66
N LEU A 28 -1.62 -14.48 1.70
CA LEU A 28 -0.19 -14.23 1.89
C LEU A 28 0.61 -15.22 1.04
N ASP A 29 1.49 -14.71 0.18
CA ASP A 29 2.40 -15.57 -0.56
C ASP A 29 3.59 -16.01 0.32
N GLY A 30 4.33 -17.03 -0.13
CA GLY A 30 5.45 -17.59 0.66
C GLY A 30 6.60 -16.60 0.88
N GLN A 31 6.78 -15.63 -0.03
CA GLN A 31 7.80 -14.59 0.08
C GLN A 31 7.38 -13.54 1.11
N GLU A 32 6.12 -13.11 1.08
CA GLU A 32 5.50 -12.22 2.07
C GLU A 32 5.59 -12.82 3.47
N PHE A 33 5.27 -14.11 3.62
CA PHE A 33 5.40 -14.81 4.89
C PHE A 33 6.85 -14.85 5.39
N SER A 34 7.79 -15.27 4.53
CA SER A 34 9.21 -15.37 4.89
C SER A 34 9.81 -14.02 5.29
N LEU A 35 9.49 -12.95 4.55
CA LEU A 35 9.95 -11.60 4.86
C LEU A 35 9.30 -11.05 6.12
N SER A 36 8.03 -11.39 6.38
CA SER A 36 7.37 -10.96 7.62
C SER A 36 8.08 -11.48 8.86
N LEU A 37 8.58 -12.72 8.83
CA LEU A 37 9.38 -13.31 9.89
C LEU A 37 10.79 -12.73 9.95
N LYS A 38 11.47 -12.61 8.79
CA LYS A 38 12.86 -12.09 8.71
C LYS A 38 12.97 -10.66 9.27
N LEU A 39 11.99 -9.82 8.95
CA LEU A 39 12.04 -8.38 9.21
C LEU A 39 11.11 -7.95 10.36
N ASN A 40 10.34 -8.86 10.98
CA ASN A 40 9.26 -8.51 11.90
C ASN A 40 8.26 -7.49 11.28
N LEU A 41 7.84 -7.73 10.03
CA LEU A 41 6.89 -6.85 9.35
C LEU A 41 5.48 -7.02 9.92
N VAL A 42 4.80 -5.90 10.08
CA VAL A 42 3.35 -5.90 10.27
C VAL A 42 2.70 -5.76 8.89
N ILE A 43 1.92 -6.77 8.50
CA ILE A 43 1.15 -6.73 7.26
C ILE A 43 -0.29 -6.35 7.59
N THR A 44 -0.77 -5.25 7.02
CA THR A 44 -2.16 -4.81 7.13
C THR A 44 -2.81 -4.89 5.76
N VAL A 45 -3.99 -5.50 5.69
CA VAL A 45 -4.79 -5.55 4.46
C VAL A 45 -5.93 -4.55 4.58
N TYR A 46 -6.06 -3.68 3.59
CA TYR A 46 -7.19 -2.77 3.43
C TYR A 46 -8.08 -3.26 2.30
N VAL A 47 -9.39 -3.35 2.56
CA VAL A 47 -10.41 -3.54 1.53
C VAL A 47 -11.37 -2.36 1.66
N ASP A 48 -11.13 -1.35 0.83
CA ASP A 48 -11.84 -0.07 0.93
C ASP A 48 -12.68 0.17 -0.32
N GLY A 49 -13.87 0.73 -0.12
CA GLY A 49 -14.69 1.24 -1.22
C GLY A 49 -14.15 2.60 -1.68
N TYR A 50 -13.96 2.75 -2.98
CA TYR A 50 -13.59 3.99 -3.65
C TYR A 50 -14.73 4.46 -4.54
N GLU A 51 -14.98 5.76 -4.54
CA GLU A 51 -15.84 6.42 -5.51
C GLU A 51 -15.03 7.48 -6.25
N VAL A 52 -14.93 7.33 -7.57
CA VAL A 52 -14.17 8.23 -8.46
C VAL A 52 -15.07 8.66 -9.61
N ASN A 53 -15.32 9.96 -9.76
CA ASN A 53 -16.22 10.51 -10.78
C ASN A 53 -17.61 9.83 -10.83
N GLY A 54 -18.18 9.50 -9.67
CA GLY A 54 -19.47 8.78 -9.56
C GLY A 54 -19.39 7.27 -9.81
N VAL A 55 -18.24 6.74 -10.25
CA VAL A 55 -18.00 5.29 -10.36
C VAL A 55 -17.55 4.74 -9.02
N SER A 56 -18.38 3.90 -8.41
CA SER A 56 -18.05 3.17 -7.18
C SER A 56 -17.43 1.81 -7.50
N GLY A 57 -16.45 1.41 -6.70
CA GLY A 57 -15.88 0.07 -6.69
C GLY A 57 -14.99 -0.11 -5.47
N ASP A 58 -14.35 -1.26 -5.36
CA ASP A 58 -13.47 -1.60 -4.25
C ASP A 58 -12.01 -1.70 -4.73
N ALA A 59 -11.08 -1.42 -3.82
CA ALA A 59 -9.68 -1.72 -4.02
C ALA A 59 -9.10 -2.42 -2.79
N VAL A 60 -8.15 -3.31 -3.04
CA VAL A 60 -7.43 -4.05 -2.02
C VAL A 60 -5.97 -3.63 -2.03
N VAL A 61 -5.50 -3.18 -0.88
CA VAL A 61 -4.11 -2.71 -0.69
C VAL A 61 -3.52 -3.46 0.50
N LYS A 62 -2.35 -4.06 0.29
CA LYS A 62 -1.51 -4.56 1.38
C LYS A 62 -0.50 -3.50 1.76
N GLU A 63 -0.43 -3.21 3.06
CA GLU A 63 0.60 -2.39 3.67
C GLU A 63 1.56 -3.30 4.44
N TYR A 64 2.85 -3.14 4.18
CA TYR A 64 3.93 -3.79 4.92
C TYR A 64 4.67 -2.71 5.68
N ARG A 65 4.56 -2.74 7.01
CA ARG A 65 5.15 -1.73 7.87
C ARG A 65 6.31 -2.33 8.67
N LEU A 66 7.44 -1.64 8.61
CA LEU A 66 8.68 -1.98 9.29
C LEU A 66 9.17 -0.81 10.13
N VAL A 67 9.47 -1.07 11.40
CA VAL A 67 10.31 -0.18 12.21
C VAL A 67 11.71 -0.79 12.22
N SER A 68 12.70 -0.08 11.67
CA SER A 68 14.07 -0.58 11.57
C SER A 68 15.02 0.34 12.33
N THR A 69 15.84 -0.26 13.20
CA THR A 69 17.05 0.35 13.78
C THR A 69 18.32 -0.06 13.02
N LYS A 70 18.17 -0.95 12.01
CA LYS A 70 19.27 -1.48 11.19
C LYS A 70 19.58 -0.56 10.01
N LYS A 71 20.62 -0.89 9.23
CA LYS A 71 20.92 -0.21 7.95
C LYS A 71 19.69 -0.21 7.05
N ARG A 72 19.15 0.99 6.81
CA ARG A 72 17.95 1.27 6.00
C ARG A 72 17.97 0.56 4.63
N GLU A 73 19.14 0.52 4.00
CA GLU A 73 19.34 0.00 2.64
C GLU A 73 18.96 -1.48 2.54
N ASP A 74 19.41 -2.31 3.48
CA ASP A 74 19.13 -3.76 3.47
C ASP A 74 17.63 -4.03 3.61
N SER A 75 16.98 -3.31 4.52
CA SER A 75 15.53 -3.41 4.75
C SER A 75 14.72 -2.94 3.55
N LEU A 76 15.19 -1.88 2.88
CA LEU A 76 14.56 -1.37 1.67
C LEU A 76 14.68 -2.38 0.52
N VAL A 77 15.85 -2.98 0.30
CA VAL A 77 16.06 -3.99 -0.74
C VAL A 77 15.15 -5.20 -0.54
N ASP A 78 15.06 -5.70 0.70
CA ASP A 78 14.15 -6.80 1.04
C ASP A 78 12.68 -6.42 0.74
N LEU A 79 12.25 -5.20 1.09
CA LEU A 79 10.90 -4.72 0.81
C LEU A 79 10.62 -4.51 -0.69
N LEU A 80 11.61 -4.03 -1.45
CA LEU A 80 11.51 -3.87 -2.90
C LEU A 80 11.28 -5.22 -3.60
N SER A 81 11.80 -6.32 -3.03
CA SER A 81 11.58 -7.67 -3.58
C SER A 81 10.11 -8.09 -3.60
N LEU A 82 9.24 -7.49 -2.78
CA LEU A 82 7.80 -7.71 -2.77
C LEU A 82 7.06 -7.04 -3.95
N LYS A 83 7.79 -6.23 -4.73
CA LYS A 83 7.29 -5.38 -5.83
C LYS A 83 6.11 -4.49 -5.41
N PRO A 84 6.25 -3.70 -4.33
CA PRO A 84 5.21 -2.76 -3.95
C PRO A 84 5.04 -1.66 -5.01
N THR A 85 3.87 -1.03 -5.04
CA THR A 85 3.59 0.12 -5.92
C THR A 85 4.25 1.39 -5.40
N LEU A 86 4.36 1.52 -4.07
CA LEU A 86 4.94 2.67 -3.38
C LEU A 86 5.66 2.20 -2.12
N VAL A 87 6.82 2.78 -1.83
CA VAL A 87 7.47 2.72 -0.52
C VAL A 87 7.57 4.13 0.03
N THR A 88 7.30 4.30 1.31
CA THR A 88 7.49 5.54 2.04
C THR A 88 8.54 5.31 3.14
N LEU A 89 9.46 6.25 3.25
CA LEU A 89 10.57 6.23 4.19
C LEU A 89 10.45 7.46 5.07
N ARG A 90 10.20 7.27 6.36
CA ARG A 90 10.12 8.34 7.33
C ARG A 90 11.20 8.16 8.38
N ARG A 91 12.13 9.11 8.43
CA ARG A 91 13.17 9.12 9.45
C ARG A 91 12.60 9.68 10.75
N HIS A 92 12.55 8.87 11.78
CA HIS A 92 12.19 9.31 13.12
C HIS A 92 13.46 9.38 13.95
N SER A 93 14.07 10.57 14.01
CA SER A 93 15.37 10.83 14.67
C SER A 93 16.52 9.99 14.10
N ASP A 94 17.65 9.94 14.81
CA ASP A 94 18.84 9.17 14.40
C ASP A 94 18.79 7.70 14.79
N TYR A 95 17.72 7.26 15.48
CA TYR A 95 17.67 5.94 16.11
C TYR A 95 16.83 4.91 15.34
N TRP A 96 15.80 5.33 14.60
CA TRP A 96 14.95 4.40 13.86
C TRP A 96 14.27 5.02 12.64
N ASP A 97 14.05 4.19 11.64
CA ASP A 97 13.32 4.51 10.43
C ASP A 97 12.00 3.73 10.38
N LEU A 98 10.94 4.42 9.96
CA LEU A 98 9.70 3.78 9.59
C LEU A 98 9.66 3.60 8.07
N ILE A 99 9.68 2.35 7.63
CA ILE A 99 9.55 1.99 6.22
C ILE A 99 8.17 1.39 6.02
N THR A 100 7.38 1.98 5.13
CA THR A 100 6.03 1.47 4.81
C THR A 100 5.90 1.25 3.32
N ALA A 101 5.66 0.00 2.92
CA ALA A 101 5.45 -0.38 1.53
C ALA A 101 3.97 -0.67 1.27
N TYR A 102 3.46 -0.23 0.13
CA TYR A 102 2.07 -0.40 -0.30
C TYR A 102 2.03 -1.19 -1.60
N LYS A 103 1.31 -2.30 -1.61
CA LYS A 103 1.08 -3.13 -2.81
C LYS A 103 -0.41 -3.17 -3.09
N VAL A 104 -0.80 -2.69 -4.27
CA VAL A 104 -2.17 -2.78 -4.75
C VAL A 104 -2.38 -4.18 -5.31
N THR A 105 -3.22 -4.99 -4.66
CA THR A 105 -3.50 -6.37 -5.09
C THR A 105 -4.74 -6.45 -5.98
N TYR A 106 -5.67 -5.51 -5.83
CA TYR A 106 -6.89 -5.47 -6.63
C TYR A 106 -7.43 -4.04 -6.74
N VAL A 107 -7.98 -3.70 -7.90
CA VAL A 107 -8.82 -2.51 -8.11
C VAL A 107 -9.92 -2.89 -9.09
N ASP A 108 -11.17 -2.54 -8.79
CA ASP A 108 -12.26 -2.69 -9.73
C ASP A 108 -11.95 -1.95 -11.05
N LYS A 109 -12.17 -2.62 -12.19
CA LYS A 109 -11.81 -2.09 -13.52
C LYS A 109 -12.41 -0.72 -13.82
N GLY A 110 -13.64 -0.47 -13.36
CA GLY A 110 -14.30 0.82 -13.52
C GLY A 110 -13.56 1.94 -12.78
N VAL A 111 -13.21 1.70 -11.52
CA VAL A 111 -12.43 2.64 -10.70
C VAL A 111 -11.04 2.85 -11.29
N LEU A 112 -10.37 1.79 -11.74
CA LEU A 112 -9.04 1.88 -12.34
C LEU A 112 -9.04 2.78 -13.59
N LYS A 113 -10.04 2.64 -14.47
CA LYS A 113 -10.18 3.48 -15.67
C LYS A 113 -10.38 4.95 -15.31
N GLU A 114 -11.18 5.25 -14.30
CA GLU A 114 -11.38 6.64 -13.85
C GLU A 114 -10.12 7.21 -13.18
N LEU A 115 -9.42 6.42 -12.37
CA LEU A 115 -8.14 6.82 -11.76
C LEU A 115 -7.08 7.14 -12.82
N GLN A 116 -7.01 6.36 -13.91
CA GLN A 116 -6.08 6.61 -15.02
C GLN A 116 -6.33 7.95 -15.73
N LYS A 117 -7.58 8.46 -15.71
CA LYS A 117 -7.91 9.77 -16.28
C LYS A 117 -7.47 10.92 -15.39
N LEU A 118 -7.16 10.68 -14.11
CA LEU A 118 -6.75 11.69 -13.14
C LEU A 118 -5.23 12.01 -13.20
N LEU A 119 -4.59 11.82 -14.35
CA LEU A 119 -3.18 12.19 -14.57
C LEU A 119 -2.93 13.64 -14.11
N GLY A 120 -2.02 13.81 -13.14
CA GLY A 120 -1.58 15.13 -12.66
C GLY A 120 -2.01 15.53 -11.25
N VAL A 121 -2.80 14.73 -10.53
CA VAL A 121 -3.15 15.03 -9.13
C VAL A 121 -1.98 14.70 -8.20
N LYS A 122 -1.06 15.67 -7.98
CA LYS A 122 -0.05 15.59 -6.91
C LYS A 122 -0.72 15.91 -5.57
N ARG A 123 -1.00 14.87 -4.78
CA ARG A 123 -1.45 15.00 -3.38
C ARG A 123 -0.49 14.42 -2.36
N MET A 124 0.59 13.77 -2.80
CA MET A 124 1.54 13.17 -1.89
C MET A 124 2.56 14.23 -1.49
N GLU A 125 2.55 14.62 -0.20
CA GLU A 125 3.65 15.35 0.42
C GLU A 125 4.85 14.40 0.44
N CYS A 126 5.78 14.62 -0.49
CA CYS A 126 6.97 13.80 -0.64
C CYS A 126 8.15 14.76 -0.83
N GLN A 127 9.17 14.69 0.04
CA GLN A 127 10.33 15.56 -0.07
C GLN A 127 11.14 15.19 -1.32
N THR A 128 11.43 13.90 -1.46
CA THR A 128 12.16 13.33 -2.59
C THR A 128 11.44 12.08 -3.08
N LEU A 129 11.25 11.97 -4.40
CA LEU A 129 10.66 10.80 -5.04
C LEU A 129 11.68 10.16 -5.98
N GLU A 130 12.06 8.93 -5.68
CA GLU A 130 12.97 8.13 -6.50
C GLU A 130 12.26 6.91 -7.08
N VAL A 131 12.81 6.36 -8.16
CA VAL A 131 12.32 5.10 -8.75
C VAL A 131 13.43 4.07 -8.65
N LEU A 132 13.25 3.10 -7.75
CA LEU A 132 14.20 2.01 -7.52
C LEU A 132 13.55 0.70 -7.96
N GLN A 133 14.20 -0.04 -8.87
CA GLN A 133 13.68 -1.32 -9.40
C GLN A 133 12.24 -1.25 -9.94
N GLY A 134 11.85 -0.10 -10.52
CA GLY A 134 10.49 0.14 -11.02
C GLY A 134 9.45 0.49 -9.93
N VAL A 135 9.87 0.56 -8.67
CA VAL A 135 9.04 0.95 -7.52
C VAL A 135 9.28 2.42 -7.19
N LYS A 136 8.21 3.16 -6.90
CA LYS A 136 8.31 4.54 -6.42
C LYS A 136 8.67 4.55 -4.94
N VAL A 137 9.74 5.25 -4.58
CA VAL A 137 10.22 5.40 -3.21
C VAL A 137 10.13 6.87 -2.82
N CYS A 138 9.32 7.15 -1.81
CA CYS A 138 9.08 8.50 -1.31
C CYS A 138 9.76 8.70 0.04
N TYR A 139 10.60 9.71 0.12
CA TYR A 139 11.26 10.15 1.35
C TYR A 139 10.42 11.26 1.98
N LEU A 140 9.95 11.02 3.21
CA LEU A 140 9.06 11.90 3.99
C LEU A 140 9.83 12.72 5.03
#